data_AF-X1JQB8-F1
#
_entry.id   AF-X1JQB8-F1
#
_cell.length_a   1.000
_cell.length_b   1.000
_cell.length_c   1.000
_cell.angle_alpha   90.00
_cell.angle_beta   90.00
_cell.angle_gamma   90.00
#
_symmetry.space_group_name_H-M   'P 1'
#
loop_
_entity.id
_entity.type
_entity.pdbx_description
1 polymer ?
#
loop_
_entity_poly.entity_id
_entity_poly.type
_entity_poly.pdbx_seq_one_letter_code
_entity_poly.pdbx_strand_id
1 'polypeptide(L)' 'MAASKSIQEQLRRAIVSDPLSRYALAKLTGVTQPVLSQFVRRNRSITMDTAAKLAAVLGLELRPVKQAGKGKKGKVQRG' A
#
# COMPACT_ATOMS: atom_id res chain seq x y z
N MET A 1 1.18 1.03 19.32
CA MET A 1 2.26 1.76 18.63
C MET A 1 1.78 2.20 17.26
N ALA A 2 1.60 3.51 17.05
CA ALA A 2 1.26 4.07 15.74
C ALA A 2 2.53 4.14 14.87
N ALA A 3 2.98 2.99 14.38
CA ALA A 3 4.02 2.94 13.35
C ALA A 3 3.42 3.48 12.04
N SER A 4 4.16 4.33 11.32
CA SER A 4 3.87 4.62 9.92
C SER A 4 3.77 3.29 9.18
N LYS A 5 2.54 2.86 8.86
CA LYS A 5 2.29 1.55 8.25
C LYS A 5 2.99 1.52 6.90
N SER A 6 3.83 0.51 6.66
CA SER A 6 4.50 0.35 5.37
C SER A 6 3.47 0.29 4.23
N ILE A 7 3.87 0.64 3.01
CA ILE A 7 3.01 0.55 1.83
C ILE A 7 2.33 -0.83 1.71
N GLN A 8 3.06 -1.91 2.01
CA GLN A 8 2.52 -3.26 2.00
C GLN A 8 1.42 -3.45 3.04
N GLU A 9 1.59 -2.91 4.25
CA GLU A 9 0.60 -3.00 5.31
C GLU A 9 -0.66 -2.21 4.98
N GLN A 10 -0.51 -1.02 4.39
CA GLN A 10 -1.63 -0.21 3.92
C GLN A 10 -2.43 -0.97 2.86
N LEU A 11 -1.73 -1.54 1.87
CA LEU A 11 -2.37 -2.33 0.81
C LEU A 11 -3.06 -3.59 1.34
N ARG A 12 -2.43 -4.34 2.26
CA ARG A 12 -3.05 -5.51 2.90
C ARG A 12 -4.34 -5.14 3.63
N ARG A 13 -4.32 -4.02 4.36
CA ARG A 13 -5.51 -3.55 5.08
C ARG A 13 -6.62 -3.19 4.12
N ALA A 14 -6.31 -2.46 3.05
CA ALA A 14 -7.30 -2.13 2.03
C ALA A 14 -7.95 -3.40 1.45
N ILE A 15 -7.15 -4.40 1.08
CA ILE A 15 -7.66 -5.70 0.58
C ILE A 15 -8.58 -6.39 1.59
N VAL A 16 -8.28 -6.32 2.89
CA VAL A 16 -9.07 -7.00 3.93
C VAL A 16 -10.33 -6.22 4.30
N SER A 17 -10.30 -4.89 4.22
CA SER A 17 -11.46 -4.03 4.51
C SER A 17 -12.40 -3.85 3.33
N ASP A 18 -11.97 -4.24 2.13
CA ASP A 18 -12.78 -4.10 0.92
C ASP A 18 -14.01 -5.04 0.97
N PRO A 19 -15.20 -4.59 0.54
CA PRO A 19 -16.38 -5.44 0.46
C PRO A 19 -16.25 -6.56 -0.58
N LEU A 20 -15.38 -6.41 -1.58
CA LEU A 20 -15.13 -7.45 -2.56
C LEU A 20 -14.33 -8.60 -1.96
N SER A 21 -14.75 -9.82 -2.28
CA SER A 21 -13.97 -11.00 -1.93
C SER A 21 -12.59 -10.97 -2.60
N ARG A 22 -11.60 -11.64 -1.98
CA ARG A 22 -10.26 -11.80 -2.58
C ARG A 22 -10.30 -12.44 -3.97
N TYR A 23 -11.31 -13.27 -4.23
CA TYR A 23 -11.54 -13.89 -5.53
C TYR A 23 -12.02 -12.86 -6.57
N ALA A 24 -12.96 -11.98 -6.19
CA ALA A 24 -13.40 -10.89 -7.05
C ALA A 24 -12.25 -9.91 -7.36
N LEU A 25 -11.46 -9.54 -6.34
CA LEU A 25 -10.26 -8.71 -6.53
C LEU A 25 -9.23 -9.38 -7.46
N ALA A 26 -9.00 -10.69 -7.30
CA ALA A 26 -8.13 -11.46 -8.20
C ALA A 26 -8.60 -11.36 -9.67
N LYS A 27 -9.91 -11.54 -9.90
CA LYS A 27 -10.51 -11.46 -11.24
C LYS A 27 -10.38 -10.06 -11.85
N LEU A 28 -10.66 -9.02 -11.08
CA LEU A 28 -10.60 -7.62 -11.54
C LEU A 28 -9.18 -7.16 -11.83
N THR A 29 -8.21 -7.60 -11.03
CA THR A 29 -6.81 -7.19 -11.15
C THR A 29 -5.99 -8.05 -12.11
N GLY A 30 -6.52 -9.21 -12.53
CA GLY A 30 -5.78 -10.23 -13.27
C GLY A 30 -4.70 -10.93 -12.44
N VAL A 31 -4.68 -10.73 -11.12
CA VAL A 31 -3.74 -11.35 -10.19
C VAL A 31 -4.32 -12.68 -9.71
N THR A 32 -3.51 -13.72 -9.60
CA THR A 32 -4.02 -15.02 -9.16
C THR A 32 -4.43 -14.99 -7.68
N GLN A 33 -5.53 -15.68 -7.35
CA GLN A 33 -6.05 -15.76 -5.99
C GLN A 33 -5.03 -16.32 -4.96
N PRO A 34 -4.16 -17.31 -5.31
CA PRO A 34 -3.10 -17.76 -4.41
C PRO A 34 -2.09 -16.65 -4.05
N VAL A 35 -1.71 -15.80 -5.02
CA VAL A 35 -0.79 -14.68 -4.78
C VAL A 35 -1.40 -13.68 -3.81
N LEU A 36 -2.66 -13.30 -4.03
CA LEU A 36 -3.42 -12.43 -3.11
C LEU A 36 -3.53 -13.03 -1.71
N SER A 37 -3.87 -14.32 -1.60
CA SER A 37 -4.00 -15.02 -0.32
C SER A 37 -2.68 -15.06 0.45
N GLN A 38 -1.58 -15.40 -0.23
CA GLN A 38 -0.23 -15.42 0.37
C GLN A 38 0.24 -14.03 0.80
N PHE A 39 -0.05 -13.00 0.00
CA PHE A 39 0.29 -11.62 0.32
C PHE A 39 -0.43 -11.13 1.58
N VAL A 40 -1.75 -11.36 1.67
CA VAL A 40 -2.56 -11.01 2.84
C VAL A 40 -2.07 -11.75 4.09
N ARG A 41 -1.70 -13.03 3.95
CA ARG A 41 -1.13 -13.84 5.05
C ARG A 41 0.30 -13.47 5.43
N ARG A 42 0.94 -12.51 4.74
CA ARG A 42 2.35 -12.11 4.91
C ARG A 42 3.38 -13.19 4.55
N ASN A 43 2.98 -14.23 3.82
CA ASN A 43 3.86 -15.32 3.43
C ASN A 43 4.69 -14.99 2.18
N ARG A 44 4.27 -13.99 1.39
CA ARG A 44 4.96 -13.58 0.16
C ARG A 44 4.86 -12.07 -0.04
N SER A 45 5.90 -11.49 -0.63
CA SER A 45 5.86 -10.15 -1.23
C SER A 45 5.21 -10.21 -2.62
N ILE A 46 4.80 -9.06 -3.14
CA ILE A 46 4.30 -8.90 -4.52
C ILE A 46 5.16 -7.87 -5.24
N THR A 47 5.13 -7.90 -6.58
CA THR A 47 5.79 -6.89 -7.41
C THR A 47 5.04 -5.56 -7.32
N MET A 48 5.73 -4.45 -7.68
CA MET A 48 5.08 -3.14 -7.74
C MET A 48 3.99 -3.08 -8.82
N ASP A 49 4.14 -3.79 -9.93
CA ASP A 49 3.09 -3.89 -10.96
C ASP A 49 1.79 -4.51 -10.39
N THR A 50 1.91 -5.59 -9.61
CA THR A 50 0.77 -6.20 -8.92
C THR A 50 0.15 -5.24 -7.90
N ALA A 51 0.99 -4.51 -7.16
CA ALA A 51 0.52 -3.51 -6.21
C ALA A 51 -0.23 -2.36 -6.90
N ALA A 52 0.25 -1.90 -8.07
CA ALA A 52 -0.40 -0.85 -8.86
C ALA A 52 -1.78 -1.29 -9.39
N LYS A 53 -1.89 -2.52 -9.90
CA LYS A 53 -3.17 -3.11 -10.33
C LYS A 53 -4.18 -3.18 -9.19
N LEU A 54 -3.73 -3.63 -8.01
CA LEU A 54 -4.56 -3.66 -6.81
C LEU A 54 -4.99 -2.25 -6.39
N ALA A 55 -4.06 -1.28 -6.40
CA ALA A 55 -4.37 0.10 -6.06
C ALA A 55 -5.41 0.71 -7.00
N ALA A 56 -5.32 0.46 -8.31
CA ALA A 56 -6.29 0.95 -9.29
C ALA A 56 -7.70 0.42 -9.04
N VAL A 57 -7.85 -0.87 -8.72
CA VAL A 57 -9.16 -1.47 -8.41
C VAL A 57 -9.70 -1.02 -7.05
N LEU A 58 -8.82 -0.82 -6.07
CA LEU A 58 -9.18 -0.40 -4.70
C LEU A 58 -9.34 1.12 -4.54
N GLY A 59 -9.16 1.91 -5.61
CA GLY A 59 -9.25 3.37 -5.55
C GLY A 59 -8.17 4.01 -4.67
N LEU A 60 -6.97 3.44 -4.66
CA LEU A 60 -5.84 3.91 -3.87
C LEU A 60 -4.81 4.64 -4.73
N GLU A 61 -4.17 5.65 -4.14
CA GLU A 61 -3.07 6.37 -4.75
C GLU A 61 -1.88 6.51 -3.78
N LEU A 62 -0.70 6.72 -4.35
CA LEU A 62 0.45 7.17 -3.58
C LEU A 62 0.37 8.68 -3.42
N ARG A 63 0.36 9.12 -2.17
CA ARG A 63 0.37 10.54 -1.83
C ARG A 63 1.51 10.90 -0.89
N PRO A 64 2.01 12.14 -0.92
CA PRO A 64 2.93 12.64 0.08
C PRO A 64 2.32 12.53 1.49
N VAL A 65 3.13 12.07 2.44
CA VAL A 65 2.80 12.10 3.86
C VAL A 65 3.80 13.00 4.59
N LYS A 66 3.33 13.75 5.58
CA LYS A 66 4.20 14.61 6.40
C LYS A 66 5.23 13.73 7.11
N GLN A 67 6.50 13.88 6.74
CA GLN A 67 7.58 13.19 7.43
C GLN A 67 7.77 13.84 8.80
N ALA A 68 7.51 13.07 9.87
CA ALA A 68 7.83 13.50 11.22
C ALA A 68 9.37 13.60 11.34
N GLY A 69 9.92 14.81 11.22
CA GLY A 69 11.32 15.10 11.57
C GLY A 69 12.20 15.78 10.52
N LYS A 70 11.76 15.99 9.26
CA LYS A 70 12.62 16.55 8.20
C LYS A 70 12.41 18.04 7.90
N GLY A 71 12.15 18.84 8.94
CA GLY A 71 11.81 20.26 8.80
C GLY A 71 12.39 21.16 9.89
N LYS A 72 13.72 21.22 10.02
CA LYS A 72 14.47 22.33 10.67
C LYS A 72 15.96 22.29 10.29
N LYS A 73 16.29 22.44 9.00
CA LYS A 73 17.63 22.90 8.56
C LYS A 73 17.47 23.77 7.32
N GLY A 74 17.19 25.05 7.56
CA GLY A 74 16.95 26.04 6.51
C GLY A 74 16.68 27.43 7.04
N LYS A 75 17.29 27.84 8.17
CA LYS A 75 17.60 29.25 8.38
C LYS A 75 19.07 29.42 8.01
N VAL A 76 19.35 29.64 6.73
CA VAL A 76 20.58 30.35 6.36
C VAL A 76 20.27 31.81 6.58
N GLN A 77 20.63 32.27 7.77
CA GLN A 77 20.77 33.67 8.11
C GLN A 77 22.16 34.10 7.65
N ARG A 78 22.25 34.76 6.49
CA ARG A 78 23.39 35.54 5.98
C ARG A 78 22.82 36.44 4.88
N GLY A 79 22.91 37.76 4.89
CA GLY A 79 23.42 38.77 5.82
C GLY A 79 22.84 40.10 5.34
#